data_AF-A0A2M7SQE7-F1
#
_entry.id   AF-A0A2M7SQE7-F1
#
_cell.length_a   1.000
_cell.length_b   1.000
_cell.length_c   1.000
_cell.angle_alpha   90.00
_cell.angle_beta   90.00
_cell.angle_gamma   90.00
#
_symmetry.space_group_name_H-M   'P 1'
#
loop_
_entity.id
_entity.type
_entity.pdbx_description
1 polymer ?
#
loop_
_entity_poly.entity_id
_entity_poly.type
_entity_poly.pdbx_seq_one_letter_code
_entity_poly.pdbx_strand_id
1 'polypeptide(L)' 'DDHIPFIQAGIPAVDIIDFDYPYWHTTADTADKVSAGSLQAVGETLLAWISEQER' A
#
# COMPACT_ATOMS: atom_id res chain seq x y z
N ASP A 1 -7.94 7.11 -6.87
CA ASP A 1 -7.56 5.71 -6.63
C ASP A 1 -8.81 4.87 -6.43
N ASP A 2 -8.66 3.56 -6.51
CA ASP A 2 -9.76 2.59 -6.55
C ASP A 2 -10.54 2.52 -5.23
N HIS A 3 -10.00 3.07 -4.13
CA HIS A 3 -10.68 3.15 -2.84
C HIS A 3 -11.82 4.20 -2.78
N ILE A 4 -11.84 5.19 -3.67
CA ILE A 4 -12.79 6.32 -3.60
C ILE A 4 -14.26 5.89 -3.70
N PRO A 5 -14.68 5.01 -4.64
CA PRO A 5 -16.05 4.53 -4.71
C PRO A 5 -16.53 3.82 -3.43
N PHE A 6 -15.63 3.13 -2.71
CA PHE A 6 -15.96 2.47 -1.44
C PHE A 6 -16.30 3.49 -0.35
N ILE A 7 -15.48 4.54 -0.22
CA ILE A 7 -15.73 5.63 0.72
C ILE A 7 -17.07 6.31 0.41
N GLN A 8 -17.36 6.56 -0.87
CA GLN A 8 -18.63 7.15 -1.31
C GLN A 8 -19.85 6.28 -0.98
N ALA A 9 -19.67 4.95 -0.94
CA ALA A 9 -20.69 3.99 -0.53
C ALA A 9 -20.79 3.80 1.00
N GLY A 10 -20.00 4.53 1.79
CA GLY A 10 -19.97 4.40 3.26
C GLY A 10 -19.18 3.19 3.76
N ILE A 11 -18.36 2.57 2.92
CA ILE A 11 -17.48 1.45 3.29
C ILE A 11 -16.12 2.04 3.70
N PRO A 12 -15.64 1.77 4.94
CA PRO A 12 -14.32 2.21 5.36
C PRO A 12 -13.23 1.63 4.46
N ALA A 13 -12.33 2.49 3.99
CA ALA A 13 -11.17 2.11 3.19
C ALA A 13 -9.95 2.92 3.62
N VAL A 14 -8.76 2.32 3.50
CA VAL A 14 -7.47 2.95 3.78
C VAL A 14 -6.58 2.73 2.56
N ASP A 15 -5.89 3.79 2.15
CA ASP A 15 -4.94 3.78 1.04
C ASP A 15 -3.51 3.70 1.58
N ILE A 16 -2.73 2.70 1.16
CA ILE A 16 -1.34 2.49 1.56
C ILE A 16 -0.47 2.82 0.35
N ILE A 17 -0.07 4.08 0.26
CA ILE A 17 0.56 4.64 -0.94
C ILE A 17 1.67 5.62 -0.57
N ASP A 18 2.73 5.65 -1.39
CA ASP A 18 3.78 6.67 -1.35
C ASP A 18 3.54 7.68 -2.47
N PHE A 19 3.15 8.90 -2.11
CA PHE A 19 2.87 9.97 -3.07
C PHE A 19 4.12 10.65 -3.63
N ASP A 20 5.29 10.43 -3.02
CA ASP A 20 6.55 11.09 -3.38
C ASP A 20 7.51 10.13 -4.11
N TYR A 21 7.02 9.00 -4.63
CA TYR A 21 7.82 8.02 -5.37
C TYR A 21 8.32 8.59 -6.71
N PRO A 22 9.64 8.79 -6.89
CA PRO A 22 10.17 9.61 -7.99
C PRO A 22 10.09 8.96 -9.37
N TYR A 23 9.93 7.63 -9.44
CA TYR A 23 9.88 6.90 -10.71
C TYR A 23 8.45 6.66 -11.21
N TRP A 24 7.44 7.09 -10.45
CA TRP A 24 6.02 6.92 -10.79
C TRP A 24 5.72 7.43 -12.21
N HIS A 25 5.01 6.61 -12.99
CA HIS A 25 4.64 6.91 -14.39
C HIS A 25 5.84 7.21 -15.32
N THR A 26 7.01 6.64 -15.03
CA THR A 26 8.17 6.68 -15.92
C THR A 26 8.56 5.28 -16.38
N THR A 27 9.33 5.18 -17.47
CA THR A 27 9.93 3.90 -17.88
C THR A 27 11.08 3.45 -16.98
N ALA A 28 11.46 4.27 -15.98
CA ALA A 28 12.47 3.93 -14.98
C ALA A 28 11.86 3.26 -13.74
N ASP A 29 10.55 3.04 -13.70
CA ASP A 29 9.89 2.22 -12.68
C ASP A 29 10.18 0.74 -12.95
N THR A 30 11.36 0.31 -12.50
CA THR A 30 11.93 -1.00 -12.76
C THR A 30 12.24 -1.74 -11.46
N ALA A 31 12.39 -3.06 -11.52
CA ALA A 31 12.52 -3.90 -10.33
C ALA A 31 13.72 -3.55 -9.43
N ASP A 32 14.76 -2.91 -9.96
CA ASP A 32 15.91 -2.43 -9.19
C ASP A 32 15.58 -1.23 -8.27
N LYS A 33 14.40 -0.60 -8.44
CA LYS A 33 13.90 0.46 -7.54
C LYS A 33 13.12 -0.09 -6.35
N VAL A 34 12.82 -1.39 -6.35
CA VAL A 34 12.06 -2.05 -5.29
C VAL A 34 12.94 -2.23 -4.05
N SER A 35 12.47 -1.72 -2.90
CA SER A 35 13.12 -1.89 -1.61
C SER A 35 12.59 -3.13 -0.89
N ALA A 36 13.45 -4.13 -0.69
CA ALA A 36 13.11 -5.32 0.10
C ALA A 36 12.72 -4.96 1.54
N GLY A 37 13.38 -3.97 2.15
CA GLY A 37 13.06 -3.49 3.49
C GLY A 37 11.69 -2.82 3.58
N SER A 38 11.32 -2.03 2.57
CA SER A 38 9.99 -1.40 2.52
C SER A 38 8.89 -2.44 2.37
N LEU A 39 9.10 -3.45 1.50
CA LEU A 39 8.14 -4.56 1.35
C LEU A 39 7.97 -5.34 2.65
N GLN A 40 9.07 -5.62 3.37
CA GLN A 40 9.00 -6.30 4.66
C GLN A 40 8.23 -5.48 5.70
N ALA A 41 8.53 -4.18 5.82
CA ALA A 41 7.87 -3.31 6.80
C ALA A 41 6.34 -3.22 6.57
N VAL A 42 5.91 -3.05 5.31
CA VAL A 42 4.48 -3.03 4.97
C VAL A 42 3.85 -4.41 5.21
N GLY A 43 4.52 -5.48 4.80
CA GLY A 43 4.04 -6.86 4.98
C GLY A 43 3.85 -7.24 6.44
N GLU A 44 4.84 -6.95 7.30
CA GLU A 44 4.77 -7.22 8.74
C GLU A 44 3.66 -6.39 9.41
N THR A 45 3.50 -5.12 9.02
CA THR A 45 2.44 -4.24 9.55
C THR A 45 1.06 -4.80 9.24
N LEU A 46 0.82 -5.16 7.96
CA LEU A 46 -0.45 -5.72 7.53
C LEU A 46 -0.72 -7.08 8.17
N LEU A 47 0.30 -7.93 8.25
CA LEU A 47 0.18 -9.25 8.88
C LEU A 47 -0.21 -9.11 10.36
N ALA A 48 0.44 -8.23 11.10
CA ALA A 48 0.11 -7.97 12.49
C ALA A 48 -1.33 -7.46 12.65
N TRP A 49 -1.73 -6.47 11.84
CA TRP A 49 -3.07 -5.89 11.90
C TRP A 49 -4.17 -6.91 11.59
N ILE A 50 -4.05 -7.69 10.51
CA ILE A 50 -5.03 -8.73 10.13
C ILE A 50 -5.11 -9.81 11.22
N SER A 51 -3.95 -10.24 11.74
CA SER A 51 -3.90 -11.27 12.79
C SER A 51 -4.59 -10.83 14.09
N GLU A 52 -4.61 -9.52 14.37
CA GLU A 52 -5.37 -8.97 15.51
C GLU A 52 -6.88 -8.93 15.26
N GLN A 53 -7.34 -8.80 14.01
CA GLN A 53 -8.78 -8.80 13.69
C GLN A 53 -9.43 -10.19 13.78
N GLU A 54 -8.64 -11.27 13.70
CA GLU A 54 -9.13 -12.65 13.81
C GLU A 54 -9.33 -13.12 15.27
N ARG A 55 -8.98 -12.29 16.26
CA ARG A 55 -9.14 -12.58 17.70
C ARG A 55 -10.45 -12.04 18.24
#